data_AF-A0A7L5DTB1-F1
#
_entry.id   AF-A0A7L5DTB1-F1
#
_cell.length_a   1.000
_cell.length_b   1.000
_cell.length_c   1.000
_cell.angle_alpha   90.00
_cell.angle_beta   90.00
_cell.angle_gamma   90.00
#
_symmetry.space_group_name_H-M   'P 1'
#
loop_
_entity.id
_entity.type
_entity.pdbx_description
1 polymer ?
#
loop_
_entity_poly.entity_id
_entity_poly.type
_entity_poly.pdbx_seq_one_letter_code
_entity_poly.pdbx_strand_id
1 'polypeptide(L)'
;MAIHEHTTLSLERTTVEQLDRLAKQYGLTKKGLVEAMIQYFNATKADPRDHKTDNPTDAIKALDRRLISFIKQQEKEQLRPIKDELVLISRKLYELDDAKTGVGKIEHLRKMNERLRLIAEKVGVSM
;
A
#
# COMPACT_ATOMS: atom_id res chain seq x y z
N MET A 1 37.51 -35.85 -16.14
CA MET A 1 36.44 -35.64 -17.13
C MET A 1 35.24 -36.43 -16.62
N ALA A 2 34.17 -35.78 -16.17
CA ALA A 2 33.00 -36.50 -15.68
C ALA A 2 32.32 -37.20 -16.87
N ILE A 3 32.12 -38.51 -16.78
CA ILE A 3 31.38 -39.27 -17.78
C ILE A 3 29.91 -38.95 -17.54
N HIS A 4 29.31 -38.17 -18.43
CA HIS A 4 27.88 -37.91 -18.39
C HIS A 4 27.17 -39.07 -19.09
N GLU A 5 26.54 -39.93 -18.30
CA GLU A 5 25.68 -40.99 -18.80
C GLU A 5 24.40 -40.35 -19.39
N HIS A 6 24.06 -40.74 -20.61
CA HIS A 6 22.90 -40.20 -21.32
C HIS A 6 21.79 -41.24 -21.34
N THR A 7 20.57 -40.81 -20.99
CA THR A 7 19.37 -41.64 -21.02
C THR A 7 18.35 -41.04 -21.96
N THR A 8 17.58 -41.89 -22.65
CA THR A 8 16.51 -41.47 -23.55
C THR A 8 15.17 -41.51 -22.81
N LEU A 9 14.40 -40.42 -22.91
CA LEU A 9 13.02 -40.36 -22.43
C LEU A 9 12.08 -40.39 -23.63
N SER A 10 11.14 -41.33 -23.64
CA SER A 10 10.09 -41.39 -24.66
C SER A 10 8.93 -40.50 -24.23
N LEU A 11 8.46 -39.65 -25.15
CA LEU A 11 7.38 -38.70 -24.95
C LEU A 11 6.46 -38.68 -26.17
N GLU A 12 5.20 -38.35 -25.95
CA GLU A 12 4.26 -38.08 -27.03
C GLU A 12 4.72 -36.90 -27.90
N ARG A 13 4.47 -36.98 -29.21
CA ARG A 13 4.90 -35.94 -30.16
C ARG A 13 4.36 -34.56 -29.80
N THR A 14 3.11 -34.50 -29.36
CA THR A 14 2.44 -33.26 -28.92
C THR A 14 3.14 -32.64 -27.72
N THR A 15 3.60 -33.46 -26.77
CA THR A 15 4.36 -33.02 -25.59
C THR A 15 5.74 -32.49 -25.99
N VAL A 16 6.40 -33.10 -26.98
CA VAL A 16 7.70 -32.60 -27.49
C VAL A 16 7.54 -31.22 -28.14
N GLU A 17 6.46 -30.99 -28.88
CA GLU A 17 6.17 -29.68 -29.47
C GLU A 17 5.89 -28.62 -28.40
N GLN A 18 5.16 -28.96 -27.34
CA GLN A 18 4.94 -28.08 -26.20
C GLN A 18 6.24 -27.76 -25.46
N LEU A 19 7.08 -28.78 -25.22
CA LEU A 19 8.40 -28.62 -24.62
C LEU A 19 9.28 -27.68 -25.45
N ASP A 20 9.25 -27.80 -26.78
CA ASP A 20 10.01 -26.91 -27.67
C ASP A 20 9.55 -25.45 -27.59
N ARG A 21 8.23 -25.22 -27.56
CA ARG A 21 7.66 -23.87 -27.40
C ARG A 21 8.05 -23.26 -26.05
N LEU A 22 7.92 -24.04 -24.98
CA LEU A 22 8.22 -23.59 -23.62
C LEU A 22 9.73 -23.31 -23.45
N ALA A 23 10.58 -24.17 -24.02
CA ALA A 23 12.03 -23.97 -24.01
C ALA A 23 12.42 -22.66 -24.72
N LYS A 24 11.83 -22.39 -25.88
CA LYS A 24 12.02 -21.12 -26.62
C LYS A 24 11.55 -19.92 -25.81
N GLN A 25 10.40 -19.99 -25.14
CA GLN A 25 9.86 -18.91 -24.33
C GLN A 25 10.82 -18.52 -23.18
N TYR A 26 11.47 -19.50 -22.56
CA TYR A 26 12.43 -19.27 -21.48
C TYR A 26 13.88 -19.10 -21.97
N GLY A 27 14.14 -19.13 -23.29
CA GLY A 27 15.49 -19.04 -23.84
C GLY A 27 16.40 -20.23 -23.47
N LEU A 28 15.81 -21.40 -23.21
CA LEU A 28 16.50 -22.61 -22.79
C LEU A 28 16.52 -23.67 -23.90
N THR A 29 17.44 -24.63 -23.79
CA THR A 29 17.36 -25.88 -24.57
C THR A 29 16.33 -26.82 -23.94
N LYS A 30 15.83 -27.81 -24.70
CA LYS A 30 14.91 -28.84 -24.15
C LYS A 30 15.49 -29.53 -22.92
N LYS A 31 16.79 -29.89 -22.98
CA LYS A 31 17.54 -30.46 -21.86
C LYS A 31 17.57 -29.50 -20.67
N GLY A 32 17.99 -28.25 -20.90
CA GLY A 32 18.11 -27.26 -19.84
C GLY A 32 16.78 -26.93 -19.17
N LEU A 33 15.69 -26.95 -19.93
CA LEU A 33 14.34 -26.77 -19.37
C LEU A 33 13.96 -27.93 -18.44
N VAL A 34 14.22 -29.18 -18.83
CA VAL A 34 13.93 -30.35 -17.98
C VAL A 34 14.78 -30.32 -16.70
N GLU A 35 16.06 -30.00 -16.79
CA GLU A 35 16.94 -29.84 -15.62
C GLU A 35 16.44 -28.73 -14.69
N ALA A 36 16.04 -27.58 -15.26
CA ALA A 36 15.47 -26.47 -14.50
C ALA A 36 14.13 -26.84 -13.84
N MET A 37 13.26 -27.60 -14.52
CA MET A 37 12.00 -28.10 -13.96
C MET A 37 12.24 -28.98 -12.73
N ILE A 38 13.20 -29.91 -12.80
CA ILE A 38 13.54 -30.77 -11.66
C ILE A 38 14.02 -29.93 -10.47
N GLN A 39 14.89 -28.95 -10.71
CA GLN A 39 15.35 -28.03 -9.67
C GLN A 39 14.20 -27.20 -9.09
N TYR A 40 13.31 -26.69 -9.95
CA TYR A 40 12.15 -25.90 -9.57
C TYR A 40 11.22 -26.70 -8.63
N PHE A 41 10.79 -27.90 -9.02
CA PHE A 41 9.90 -28.71 -8.18
C PHE A 41 10.58 -29.17 -6.88
N ASN A 42 11.89 -29.42 -6.91
CA ASN A 42 12.65 -29.73 -5.70
C ASN A 42 12.72 -28.56 -4.72
N ALA A 43 12.85 -27.33 -5.22
CA ALA A 43 12.94 -26.11 -4.40
C ALA A 43 11.57 -25.68 -3.88
N THR A 44 10.53 -25.68 -4.73
CA THR A 44 9.20 -25.19 -4.39
C THR A 44 8.33 -26.22 -3.67
N LYS A 45 8.69 -27.52 -3.74
CA LYS A 45 7.86 -28.64 -3.25
C LYS A 45 6.47 -28.71 -3.90
N ALA A 46 6.27 -28.01 -5.01
CA ALA A 46 5.03 -28.05 -5.77
C ALA A 46 4.83 -29.44 -6.40
N ASP A 47 3.61 -29.98 -6.33
CA ASP A 47 3.26 -31.20 -7.06
C ASP A 47 3.06 -30.85 -8.54
N PRO A 48 3.88 -31.38 -9.47
CA PRO A 48 3.77 -31.08 -10.90
C PRO A 48 2.47 -31.56 -11.56
N ARG A 49 1.67 -32.38 -10.85
CA ARG A 49 0.34 -32.83 -11.30
C ARG A 49 -0.76 -31.84 -10.91
N ASP A 50 -0.50 -31.02 -9.89
CA ASP A 50 -1.42 -30.00 -9.44
C ASP A 50 -1.20 -28.69 -10.21
N HIS A 51 -1.88 -28.63 -11.35
CA HIS A 51 -1.97 -27.46 -12.22
C HIS A 51 -2.75 -26.29 -11.59
N LYS A 52 -3.35 -26.48 -10.40
CA LYS A 52 -3.99 -25.44 -9.60
C LYS A 52 -3.13 -24.97 -8.44
N THR A 53 -1.83 -25.23 -8.47
CA THR A 53 -0.90 -24.61 -7.53
C THR A 53 -1.16 -23.11 -7.53
N ASP A 54 -1.57 -22.57 -6.37
CA ASP A 54 -1.99 -21.19 -6.19
C ASP A 54 -1.02 -20.28 -6.93
N ASN A 55 -1.48 -19.67 -8.02
CA ASN A 55 -0.64 -18.74 -8.75
C ASN A 55 -0.24 -17.66 -7.73
N PRO A 56 1.05 -17.49 -7.41
CA PRO A 56 1.47 -16.53 -6.39
C PRO A 56 0.93 -15.13 -6.68
N THR A 57 0.67 -14.83 -7.95
CA THR A 57 -0.03 -13.61 -8.40
C THR A 57 -1.43 -13.47 -7.80
N ASP A 58 -2.21 -14.54 -7.74
CA ASP A 58 -3.57 -14.54 -7.22
C ASP A 58 -3.60 -14.45 -5.69
N ALA A 59 -2.64 -15.09 -5.01
CA ALA A 59 -2.42 -14.91 -3.58
C ALA A 59 -2.06 -13.45 -3.23
N ILE A 60 -1.18 -12.82 -4.02
CA ILE A 60 -0.82 -11.40 -3.85
C ILE A 60 -2.05 -10.51 -4.07
N LYS A 61 -2.83 -10.75 -5.14
CA LYS A 61 -4.08 -9.99 -5.38
C LYS A 61 -5.10 -10.15 -4.27
N ALA A 62 -5.22 -11.34 -3.68
CA ALA A 62 -6.11 -11.59 -2.55
C ALA A 62 -5.64 -10.83 -1.30
N LEU A 63 -4.33 -10.80 -1.05
CA LEU A 63 -3.72 -10.03 0.04
C LEU A 63 -3.98 -8.53 -0.13
N ASP A 64 -3.76 -7.97 -1.33
CA ASP A 64 -4.00 -6.56 -1.63
C ASP A 64 -5.45 -6.16 -1.35
N ARG A 65 -6.41 -6.98 -1.80
CA ARG A 65 -7.84 -6.74 -1.55
C ARG A 65 -8.16 -6.74 -0.07
N ARG A 66 -7.60 -7.68 0.70
CA ARG A 66 -7.81 -7.76 2.15
C ARG A 66 -7.22 -6.54 2.85
N LEU A 67 -6.04 -6.09 2.45
CA LEU A 67 -5.35 -4.95 3.04
C LEU A 67 -6.09 -3.63 2.77
N ILE A 68 -6.55 -3.42 1.53
CA ILE A 68 -7.39 -2.26 1.17
C ILE A 68 -8.70 -2.28 1.97
N SER A 69 -9.34 -3.45 2.10
CA SER A 69 -10.60 -3.58 2.85
C SER A 69 -10.40 -3.26 4.33
N PHE A 70 -9.30 -3.75 4.91
CA PHE A 70 -8.93 -3.44 6.29
C PHE A 70 -8.71 -1.93 6.51
N ILE A 71 -7.96 -1.26 5.64
CA ILE A 71 -7.73 0.19 5.74
C ILE A 71 -9.06 0.95 5.67
N LYS A 72 -9.95 0.60 4.72
CA LYS A 72 -11.27 1.23 4.60
C LYS A 72 -12.12 1.02 5.84
N GLN A 73 -12.04 -0.17 6.44
CA GLN A 73 -12.75 -0.47 7.68
C GLN A 73 -12.20 0.36 8.84
N GLN A 74 -10.87 0.42 9.03
CA GLN A 74 -10.24 1.24 10.07
C GLN A 74 -10.55 2.73 9.90
N GLU A 75 -10.55 3.24 8.67
CA GLU A 75 -10.94 4.63 8.40
C GLU A 75 -12.39 4.91 8.82
N LYS A 76 -13.30 4.00 8.47
CA LYS A 76 -14.74 4.14 8.75
C LYS A 76 -15.05 3.98 10.25
N GLU A 77 -14.47 2.99 10.90
CA GLU A 77 -14.83 2.58 12.26
C GLU A 77 -14.09 3.36 13.34
N GLN A 78 -12.88 3.87 13.05
CA GLN A 78 -12.05 4.56 14.05
C GLN A 78 -11.74 6.00 13.64
N LEU A 79 -11.08 6.20 12.50
CA LEU A 79 -10.52 7.52 12.16
C LEU A 79 -11.59 8.59 11.90
N ARG A 80 -12.67 8.25 11.19
CA ARG A 80 -13.78 9.19 10.94
C ARG A 80 -14.49 9.61 12.24
N PRO A 81 -14.92 8.68 13.11
CA PRO A 81 -15.48 9.03 14.42
C PRO A 81 -14.56 9.92 15.25
N ILE A 82 -13.27 9.59 15.35
CA ILE A 82 -12.30 10.40 16.09
C ILE A 82 -12.22 11.82 15.52
N LYS A 83 -12.17 11.95 14.19
CA LYS A 83 -12.15 13.27 13.53
C LYS A 83 -13.40 14.07 13.87
N ASP A 84 -14.57 13.44 13.84
CA ASP A 84 -15.85 14.11 14.10
C ASP A 84 -15.96 14.54 15.57
N GLU A 85 -15.50 13.70 16.50
CA GLU A 85 -15.39 14.06 17.93
C GLU A 85 -14.42 15.21 18.16
N LEU A 86 -13.25 15.21 17.51
CA LEU A 86 -12.28 16.32 17.62
C LEU A 86 -12.86 17.64 17.10
N VAL A 87 -13.61 17.61 16.00
CA VAL A 87 -14.31 18.80 15.50
C VAL A 87 -15.35 19.30 16.50
N LEU A 88 -16.10 18.39 17.13
CA LEU A 88 -17.09 18.75 18.15
C LEU A 88 -16.42 19.35 19.39
N ILE A 89 -15.32 18.74 19.87
CA ILE A 89 -14.54 19.25 21.00
C ILE A 89 -13.99 20.64 20.67
N SER A 90 -13.39 20.80 19.50
CA SER A 90 -12.86 22.10 19.04
C SER A 90 -13.95 23.17 19.04
N ARG A 91 -15.13 22.87 18.48
CA ARG A 91 -16.27 23.79 18.50
C ARG A 91 -16.66 24.17 19.93
N LYS A 92 -16.82 23.20 20.83
CA LYS A 92 -17.16 23.46 22.23
C LYS A 92 -16.09 24.27 22.96
N LEU A 93 -14.81 24.04 22.67
CA LEU A 93 -13.71 24.84 23.22
C LEU A 93 -13.80 26.31 22.78
N TYR A 94 -14.13 26.56 21.52
CA TYR A 94 -14.37 27.93 21.03
C TYR A 94 -15.65 28.55 21.61
N GLU A 95 -16.69 27.76 21.91
CA GLU A 95 -17.92 28.26 22.53
C GLU A 95 -17.76 28.56 24.03
N LEU A 96 -16.91 27.80 24.73
CA LEU A 96 -16.56 27.99 26.14
C LEU A 96 -15.52 29.09 26.37
N ASP A 97 -14.96 29.61 25.29
CA ASP A 97 -13.98 30.66 25.29
C ASP A 97 -14.63 32.00 25.66
N ASP A 98 -14.75 32.25 26.97
CA ASP A 98 -15.19 33.52 27.50
C ASP A 98 -14.23 34.62 27.01
N ALA A 99 -14.78 35.66 26.37
CA ALA A 99 -14.04 36.76 25.73
C ALA A 99 -13.03 37.45 26.66
N LYS A 100 -13.12 37.19 27.98
CA LYS A 100 -12.25 37.75 29.02
C LYS A 100 -11.05 36.88 29.39
N THR A 101 -11.04 35.56 29.13
CA THR A 101 -10.00 34.66 29.70
C THR A 101 -9.34 33.66 28.75
N GLY A 102 -9.85 33.37 27.54
CA GLY A 102 -9.23 32.41 26.60
C GLY A 102 -8.83 32.99 25.22
N VAL A 103 -8.94 32.23 24.13
CA VAL A 103 -8.54 32.61 22.75
C VAL A 103 -9.31 33.86 22.26
N GLY A 104 -10.52 34.10 22.77
CA GLY A 104 -11.34 35.28 22.54
C GLY A 104 -10.70 36.55 23.10
N LYS A 105 -9.87 36.42 24.15
CA LYS A 105 -9.02 37.52 24.64
C LYS A 105 -7.95 37.88 23.61
N ILE A 106 -7.37 36.90 22.90
CA ILE A 106 -6.37 37.17 21.85
C ILE A 106 -7.03 37.94 20.69
N GLU A 107 -8.21 37.51 20.26
CA GLU A 107 -9.01 38.20 19.24
C GLU A 107 -9.41 39.62 19.67
N HIS A 108 -9.85 39.80 20.92
CA HIS A 108 -10.21 41.09 21.49
C HIS A 108 -9.00 42.03 21.62
N LEU A 109 -7.88 41.54 22.15
CA LEU A 109 -6.62 42.29 22.25
C LEU A 109 -6.11 42.69 20.86
N ARG A 110 -6.23 41.82 19.85
CA ARG A 110 -5.88 42.13 18.46
C ARG A 110 -6.73 43.26 17.90
N LYS A 111 -8.07 43.19 18.07
CA LYS A 111 -9.00 44.26 17.65
C LYS A 111 -8.73 45.58 18.38
N MET A 112 -8.35 45.52 19.66
CA MET A 112 -8.02 46.71 20.44
C MET A 112 -6.69 47.35 19.99
N ASN A 113 -5.66 46.55 19.71
CA ASN A 113 -4.39 47.04 19.15
C ASN A 113 -4.58 47.68 17.78
N GLU A 114 -5.44 47.12 16.91
CA GLU A 114 -5.73 47.71 15.61
C GLU A 114 -6.43 49.08 15.75
N ARG A 115 -7.36 49.20 16.70
CA ARG A 115 -8.00 50.49 17.01
C ARG A 115 -6.99 51.51 17.53
N LEU A 116 -6.09 51.10 18.41
CA LEU A 116 -5.03 51.97 18.94
C LEU A 116 -4.10 52.44 17.83
N ARG A 117 -3.74 51.56 16.89
CA ARG A 117 -2.93 51.90 15.72
C ARG A 117 -3.60 52.94 14.84
N LEU A 118 -4.88 52.76 14.51
CA LEU A 118 -5.66 53.71 13.71
C LEU A 118 -5.80 55.08 14.40
N ILE A 119 -5.91 55.09 15.75
CA ILE A 119 -5.94 56.33 16.52
C ILE A 119 -4.55 57.00 16.49
N ALA A 120 -3.47 56.25 16.68
CA ALA A 120 -2.11 56.75 16.61
C ALA A 120 -1.80 57.40 15.25
N GLU A 121 -2.20 56.74 14.15
CA GLU A 121 -2.10 57.29 12.79
C GLU A 121 -2.92 58.58 12.62
N LYS A 122 -4.13 58.66 13.18
CA LYS A 122 -4.97 59.87 13.12
C LYS A 122 -4.46 61.03 13.96
N VAL A 123 -3.79 60.75 15.09
CA VAL A 123 -3.27 61.75 16.02
C VAL A 123 -1.83 62.16 15.66
N GLY A 124 -1.25 61.58 14.61
CA GLY A 124 0.10 61.91 14.13
C GLY A 124 1.22 61.42 15.06
N VAL A 125 0.90 60.51 15.98
CA VAL A 125 1.87 59.90 16.90
C VAL A 125 2.27 58.57 16.28
N SER A 126 3.43 58.52 15.63
CA SER A 126 3.97 57.25 15.14
C SER A 126 4.38 56.39 16.34
N MET A 127 3.86 55.17 16.43
CA MET A 127 4.48 54.08 17.21
C MET A 127 5.31 53.20 16.28
#